data_AF-A0A8J4UU86-F1
#
_entry.id   AF-A0A8J4UU86-F1
#
_cell.length_a   1.000
_cell.length_b   1.000
_cell.length_c   1.000
_cell.angle_alpha   90.00
_cell.angle_beta   90.00
_cell.angle_gamma   90.00
#
_symmetry.space_group_name_H-M   'P 1'
#
loop_
_entity.id
_entity.type
_entity.pdbx_description
1 polymer ?
#
loop_
_entity_poly.entity_id
_entity_poly.type
_entity_poly.pdbx_seq_one_letter_code
_entity_poly.pdbx_strand_id
1 'polypeptide(L)'
;MDEQQEIKMKNPWHKPKIICITCFIAVGIIIMVAIAVVQHKPLQQKYKYGIVLDAGSSHTSVYIYEWPAEKENNTGMVQQTHACNVKGKGISSYSVSPYKAGRSLKECMDEAKEAIPEYRHIETPVYLGATAGMRLLKMDNDTASKMVLESVEEFLQTYPFNYQGARIITGQEEGAFGWITVNYLSDNFRKASGTMGALDLGGASTQITFVSGQELQSPDNSIDFRLYGNDYHLYTHSFLCYGKDQVLKLSLEQQLQPFAMTDNIVLEDPCFHPGYNVTKSFQSVFDSPCIKKGTRQKTVQSLRHLGLGDWNKCHEAVRRVFNHTYCRYSTCSFNGIFQPPVEGRFGAFSAYFFVMNFLNLTNYDLDMAREKLKRYCTTPWNEIKQQHPQVKEKYLAEYCFSATYIITLLEDGYNFTSGNWNNIDFIRK
;
A
#
# COMPACT_ATOMS: atom_id res chain seq x y z
N MET A 1 18.23 2.51 -108.20
CA MET A 1 18.35 1.99 -106.83
C MET A 1 19.38 2.87 -106.14
N ASP A 2 18.97 4.09 -105.80
CA ASP A 2 18.31 4.46 -104.54
C ASP A 2 19.25 4.31 -103.36
N GLU A 3 19.82 5.44 -102.94
CA GLU A 3 20.19 5.66 -101.54
C GLU A 3 19.99 7.15 -101.25
N GLN A 4 18.78 7.49 -100.78
CA GLN A 4 18.49 8.79 -100.18
C GLN A 4 18.92 8.75 -98.70
N GLN A 5 19.87 9.60 -98.36
CA GLN A 5 20.38 9.79 -97.02
C GLN A 5 19.44 10.71 -96.23
N GLU A 6 18.68 10.15 -95.29
CA GLU A 6 17.78 10.88 -94.40
C GLU A 6 18.54 11.54 -93.22
N ILE A 7 18.50 12.87 -93.14
CA ILE A 7 19.09 13.65 -92.03
C ILE A 7 18.09 13.68 -90.86
N LYS A 8 18.38 12.93 -89.79
CA LYS A 8 17.64 12.99 -88.51
C LYS A 8 17.92 14.30 -87.77
N MET A 9 16.99 15.26 -87.83
CA MET A 9 16.98 16.42 -86.93
C MET A 9 16.69 15.97 -85.48
N LYS A 10 17.70 16.04 -84.61
CA LYS A 10 17.52 15.85 -83.16
C LYS A 10 16.76 17.03 -82.56
N ASN A 11 15.54 16.77 -82.10
CA ASN A 11 14.67 17.76 -81.47
C ASN A 11 15.34 18.36 -80.20
N PRO A 12 15.71 19.65 -80.19
CA PRO A 12 16.56 20.25 -79.14
C PRO A 12 15.86 20.37 -77.77
N TRP A 13 14.54 20.18 -77.74
CA TRP A 13 13.71 20.29 -76.54
C TRP A 13 13.62 19.00 -75.70
N HIS A 14 14.18 17.88 -76.19
CA HIS A 14 14.04 16.59 -75.52
C HIS A 14 14.88 16.48 -74.24
N LYS A 15 16.09 17.03 -74.25
CA LYS A 15 16.99 17.07 -73.08
C LYS A 15 16.45 17.95 -71.94
N PRO A 16 16.03 19.21 -72.16
CA PRO A 16 15.49 20.04 -71.07
C PRO A 16 14.19 19.48 -70.48
N LYS A 17 13.33 18.85 -71.30
CA LYS A 17 12.12 18.17 -70.79
C LYS A 17 12.45 16.99 -69.88
N ILE A 18 13.43 16.16 -70.25
CA ILE A 18 13.87 15.03 -69.41
C ILE A 18 14.45 15.55 -68.09
N ILE A 19 15.28 16.60 -68.14
CA ILE A 19 15.86 17.23 -66.94
C ILE A 19 14.76 17.76 -66.01
N CYS A 20 13.76 18.47 -66.53
CA CYS A 20 12.64 18.95 -65.74
C CYS A 20 11.87 17.80 -65.08
N ILE A 21 11.55 16.74 -65.83
CA ILE A 21 10.84 15.57 -65.30
C ILE A 21 11.65 14.89 -64.19
N THR A 22 12.96 14.69 -64.38
CA THR A 22 13.82 14.13 -63.33
C THR A 22 13.91 15.02 -62.09
N CYS A 23 13.93 16.35 -62.26
CA CYS A 23 13.89 17.27 -61.11
C CYS A 23 12.56 17.18 -60.35
N PHE A 24 11.42 17.10 -61.05
CA PHE A 24 10.12 16.93 -60.41
C PHE A 24 10.02 15.61 -59.64
N ILE A 25 10.52 14.52 -60.21
CA ILE A 25 10.57 13.22 -59.52
C ILE A 25 11.48 13.28 -58.29
N ALA A 26 12.67 13.88 -58.41
CA ALA A 26 13.59 14.04 -57.29
C ALA A 26 12.99 14.88 -56.15
N VAL A 27 12.33 15.99 -56.48
CA VAL A 27 11.61 16.82 -55.49
C VAL A 27 10.46 16.04 -54.85
N GLY A 28 9.70 15.27 -55.63
CA GLY A 28 8.64 14.40 -55.11
C GLY A 28 9.16 13.35 -54.12
N ILE A 29 10.30 12.72 -54.43
CA ILE A 29 10.96 11.76 -53.54
C ILE A 29 11.45 12.45 -52.27
N ILE A 30 12.07 13.63 -52.37
CA ILE A 30 12.53 14.40 -51.22
C ILE A 30 11.36 14.77 -50.31
N ILE A 31 10.22 15.19 -50.88
CA ILE A 31 9.02 15.51 -50.12
C ILE A 31 8.46 14.26 -49.44
N MET A 32 8.36 13.13 -50.14
CA MET A 32 7.90 11.88 -49.52
C MET A 32 8.81 11.40 -48.39
N VAL A 33 10.14 11.48 -48.58
CA VAL A 33 11.11 11.12 -47.53
C VAL A 33 11.01 12.10 -46.37
N ALA A 34 10.86 13.40 -46.61
CA ALA A 34 10.68 14.39 -45.56
C ALA A 34 9.38 14.16 -44.77
N ILE A 35 8.26 13.85 -45.44
CA ILE A 35 6.99 13.51 -44.80
C ILE A 35 7.14 12.21 -44.00
N ALA A 36 7.75 11.17 -44.56
CA ALA A 36 7.99 9.91 -43.87
C ALA A 36 8.89 10.11 -42.63
N VAL A 37 9.95 10.92 -42.73
CA VAL A 37 10.82 11.26 -41.59
C VAL A 37 10.08 12.09 -40.54
N VAL A 38 9.22 13.02 -40.93
CA VAL A 38 8.41 13.81 -39.99
C VAL A 38 7.32 12.96 -39.33
N GLN A 39 6.70 12.03 -40.05
CA GLN A 39 5.69 11.10 -39.53
C GLN A 39 6.31 9.98 -38.68
N HIS A 40 7.54 9.56 -38.97
CA HIS A 40 8.28 8.55 -38.20
C HIS A 40 9.22 9.13 -37.15
N LYS A 41 9.31 10.46 -37.01
CA LYS A 41 9.93 11.03 -35.81
C LYS A 41 9.06 10.58 -34.63
N PRO A 42 9.61 9.87 -33.64
CA PRO A 42 8.85 9.59 -32.42
C PRO A 42 8.43 10.94 -31.86
N LEU A 43 7.11 11.18 -31.78
CA LEU A 43 6.56 12.27 -30.99
C LEU A 43 7.26 12.18 -29.63
N GLN A 44 7.99 13.22 -29.22
CA GLN A 44 8.50 13.29 -27.85
C GLN A 44 7.29 13.15 -26.93
N GLN A 45 7.08 11.94 -26.41
CA GLN A 45 5.94 11.66 -25.56
C GLN A 45 6.06 12.60 -24.37
N LYS A 46 5.11 13.52 -24.26
CA LYS A 46 5.09 14.48 -23.16
C LYS A 46 4.64 13.72 -21.92
N TYR A 47 5.59 13.16 -21.18
CA TYR A 47 5.31 12.55 -19.88
C TYR A 47 4.87 13.60 -18.87
N LYS A 48 3.89 13.24 -18.05
CA LYS A 48 3.47 13.95 -16.84
C LYS A 48 3.92 13.16 -15.63
N TYR A 49 4.05 13.85 -14.51
CA TYR A 49 4.46 13.26 -13.25
C TYR A 49 3.42 13.53 -12.18
N GLY A 50 3.47 12.77 -11.09
CA GLY A 50 2.69 13.00 -9.88
C GLY A 50 3.41 12.44 -8.67
N ILE A 51 3.30 13.12 -7.54
CA ILE A 51 3.92 12.71 -6.28
C ILE A 51 2.83 12.40 -5.27
N VAL A 52 2.90 11.21 -4.66
CA VAL A 52 1.99 10.81 -3.58
C VAL A 52 2.82 10.42 -2.37
N LEU A 53 2.56 11.08 -1.24
CA LEU A 53 3.09 10.73 0.05
C LEU A 53 2.05 9.89 0.79
N ASP A 54 2.37 8.61 1.01
CA ASP A 54 1.59 7.71 1.87
C ASP A 54 2.10 7.86 3.30
N ALA A 55 1.35 8.58 4.12
CA ALA A 55 1.67 8.82 5.51
C ALA A 55 0.99 7.77 6.41
N GLY A 56 1.60 6.58 6.42
CA GLY A 56 1.24 5.45 7.25
C GLY A 56 1.47 5.66 8.75
N SER A 57 0.91 4.76 9.57
CA SER A 57 1.14 4.77 11.03
C SER A 57 2.58 4.48 11.43
N SER A 58 3.24 3.55 10.75
CA SER A 58 4.59 3.09 11.10
C SER A 58 5.69 3.87 10.37
N HIS A 59 5.43 4.37 9.16
CA HIS A 59 6.38 5.08 8.31
C HIS A 59 5.62 5.97 7.29
N THR A 60 6.36 6.85 6.61
CA THR A 60 5.88 7.61 5.45
C THR A 60 6.70 7.21 4.23
N SER A 61 6.06 7.02 3.07
CA SER A 61 6.74 6.74 1.80
C SER A 61 6.33 7.78 0.75
N VAL A 62 7.28 8.22 -0.06
CA VAL A 62 7.08 9.15 -1.18
C VAL A 62 7.19 8.35 -2.47
N TYR A 63 6.15 8.39 -3.29
CA TYR A 63 6.09 7.71 -4.58
C TYR A 63 6.04 8.75 -5.69
N ILE A 64 6.85 8.54 -6.72
CA ILE A 64 6.80 9.31 -7.96
C ILE A 64 6.23 8.41 -9.04
N TYR A 65 5.25 8.96 -9.72
CA TYR A 65 4.52 8.34 -10.79
C TYR A 65 4.74 9.13 -12.08
N GLU A 66 4.88 8.44 -13.21
CA GLU A 66 4.92 9.05 -14.54
C GLU A 66 3.87 8.42 -15.47
N TRP A 67 3.35 9.21 -16.41
CA TRP A 67 2.46 8.69 -17.45
C TRP A 67 2.54 9.52 -18.73
N PRO A 68 2.27 8.94 -19.90
CA PRO A 68 2.06 9.73 -21.12
C PRO A 68 0.91 10.72 -20.93
N ALA A 69 1.00 11.94 -21.49
CA ALA A 69 -0.09 12.92 -21.38
C ALA A 69 -1.43 12.45 -21.98
N GLU A 70 -1.39 11.49 -22.90
CA GLU A 70 -2.56 10.84 -23.47
C GLU A 70 -3.21 9.87 -22.48
N LYS A 71 -4.54 9.83 -22.46
CA LYS A 71 -5.31 8.95 -21.59
C LYS A 71 -5.94 7.82 -22.40
N GLU A 72 -5.93 6.61 -21.86
CA GLU A 72 -6.67 5.47 -22.39
C GLU A 72 -8.07 5.45 -21.76
N ASN A 73 -9.13 5.63 -22.56
CA ASN A 73 -10.52 5.69 -22.06
C ASN A 73 -10.73 6.64 -20.86
N ASN A 74 -10.17 7.85 -20.96
CA ASN A 74 -10.16 8.88 -19.91
C ASN A 74 -9.37 8.53 -18.63
N THR A 75 -8.65 7.40 -18.60
CA THR A 75 -7.78 6.99 -17.49
C THR A 75 -6.31 7.01 -17.93
N GLY A 76 -5.43 7.57 -17.10
CA GLY A 76 -3.99 7.60 -17.41
C GLY A 76 -3.34 6.27 -17.05
N MET A 77 -2.46 5.74 -17.90
CA MET A 77 -1.61 4.61 -17.55
C MET A 77 -0.37 5.12 -16.82
N VAL A 78 -0.34 4.90 -15.53
CA VAL A 78 0.68 5.37 -14.61
C VAL A 78 1.75 4.30 -14.35
N GLN A 79 3.02 4.68 -14.34
CA GLN A 79 4.12 3.85 -13.90
C GLN A 79 4.79 4.48 -12.69
N GLN A 80 5.10 3.68 -11.66
CA GLN A 80 5.95 4.14 -10.57
C GLN A 80 7.40 4.19 -11.05
N THR A 81 8.02 5.36 -10.95
CA THR A 81 9.41 5.58 -11.36
C THR A 81 10.37 5.64 -10.20
N HIS A 82 9.92 6.11 -9.04
CA HIS A 82 10.74 6.26 -7.84
C HIS A 82 9.91 6.01 -6.58
N ALA A 83 10.58 5.51 -5.54
CA ALA A 83 10.02 5.38 -4.20
C ALA A 83 11.09 5.69 -3.16
N CYS A 84 10.76 6.53 -2.19
CA CYS A 84 11.64 6.87 -1.07
C CYS A 84 10.92 6.64 0.26
N ASN A 85 11.58 5.93 1.18
CA ASN A 85 11.07 5.68 2.52
C ASN A 85 11.63 6.73 3.50
N VAL A 86 10.74 7.56 4.04
CA VAL A 86 11.13 8.62 4.98
C VAL A 86 11.73 8.01 6.25
N LYS A 87 12.89 8.52 6.66
CA LYS A 87 13.54 8.09 7.90
C LYS A 87 12.69 8.52 9.11
N GLY A 88 12.33 7.56 9.94
CA GLY A 88 11.61 7.81 11.18
C GLY A 88 10.36 6.96 11.31
N LYS A 89 9.41 7.45 12.11
CA LYS A 89 8.08 6.86 12.26
C LYS A 89 7.09 7.66 11.41
N GLY A 90 5.85 7.17 11.30
CA GLY A 90 4.77 7.91 10.65
C GLY A 90 4.54 9.30 11.26
N ILE A 91 3.92 10.20 10.50
CA ILE A 91 3.80 11.61 10.87
C ILE A 91 3.02 11.84 12.19
N SER A 92 2.13 10.92 12.57
CA SER A 92 1.38 11.00 13.84
C SER A 92 2.29 10.90 15.07
N SER A 93 3.50 10.35 14.93
CA SER A 93 4.48 10.28 16.02
C SER A 93 5.07 11.64 16.42
N TYR A 94 4.85 12.68 15.61
CA TYR A 94 5.29 14.05 15.89
C TYR A 94 4.24 14.89 16.63
N SER A 95 3.22 14.28 17.23
CA SER A 95 2.15 14.98 17.98
C SER A 95 2.66 15.96 19.04
N VAL A 96 3.79 15.65 19.70
CA VAL A 96 4.44 16.51 20.71
C VAL A 96 5.34 17.58 20.08
N SER A 97 5.79 17.40 18.84
CA SER A 97 6.63 18.36 18.14
C SER A 97 6.23 18.47 16.65
N PRO A 98 5.05 19.04 16.35
CA PRO A 98 4.45 18.96 15.02
C PRO A 98 5.34 19.49 13.90
N TYR A 99 6.12 20.55 14.15
CA TYR A 99 7.07 21.13 13.20
C TYR A 99 8.11 20.14 12.63
N LYS A 100 8.34 19.00 13.31
CA LYS A 100 9.25 17.94 12.83
C LYS A 100 8.58 17.05 11.78
N ALA A 101 7.25 17.02 11.69
CA ALA A 101 6.53 16.21 10.71
C ALA A 101 6.86 16.64 9.28
N GLY A 102 6.70 17.92 8.95
CA GLY A 102 7.09 18.45 7.63
C GLY A 102 8.58 18.26 7.36
N ARG A 103 9.45 18.64 8.31
CA ARG A 103 10.92 18.51 8.16
C ARG A 103 11.39 17.08 7.92
N SER A 104 10.67 16.08 8.44
CA SER A 104 11.02 14.67 8.22
C SER A 104 11.01 14.28 6.75
N LEU A 105 10.18 14.95 5.93
CA LEU A 105 9.99 14.65 4.51
C LEU A 105 11.14 15.14 3.62
N LYS A 106 12.07 15.94 4.16
CA LYS A 106 13.08 16.67 3.39
C LYS A 106 13.91 15.80 2.46
N GLU A 107 14.47 14.72 2.99
CA GLU A 107 15.36 13.85 2.20
C GLU A 107 14.63 13.30 0.96
N CYS A 108 13.44 12.73 1.14
CA CYS A 108 12.67 12.19 0.02
C CYS A 108 12.11 13.26 -0.94
N MET A 109 11.80 14.46 -0.44
CA MET A 109 11.33 15.55 -1.32
C MET A 109 12.47 16.18 -2.11
N ASP A 110 13.69 16.21 -1.56
CA ASP A 110 14.89 16.59 -2.30
C ASP A 110 15.17 15.56 -3.43
N GLU A 111 15.09 14.26 -3.13
CA GLU A 111 15.18 13.21 -4.16
C GLU A 111 14.10 13.36 -5.25
N ALA A 112 12.87 13.69 -4.88
CA ALA A 112 11.80 13.90 -5.85
C ALA A 112 12.07 15.09 -6.77
N LYS A 113 12.63 16.17 -6.23
CA LYS A 113 13.05 17.36 -7.00
C LYS A 113 14.15 17.03 -8.00
N GLU A 114 15.08 16.14 -7.63
CA GLU A 114 16.16 15.69 -8.51
C GLU A 114 15.67 14.70 -9.58
N ALA A 115 14.73 13.81 -9.23
CA ALA A 115 14.22 12.79 -10.14
C ALA A 115 13.31 13.34 -11.24
N ILE A 116 12.56 14.41 -10.98
CA ILE A 116 11.62 15.01 -11.94
C ILE A 116 12.32 16.15 -12.70
N PRO A 117 12.19 16.25 -14.04
CA PRO A 117 12.78 17.36 -14.79
C PRO A 117 12.26 18.74 -14.35
N GLU A 118 13.15 19.73 -14.22
CA GLU A 118 12.82 21.06 -13.67
C GLU A 118 11.65 21.75 -14.38
N TYR A 119 11.58 21.65 -15.70
CA TYR A 119 10.49 22.22 -16.50
C TYR A 119 9.11 21.57 -16.27
N ARG A 120 9.06 20.46 -15.51
CA ARG A 120 7.82 19.75 -15.12
C ARG A 120 7.43 20.00 -13.66
N HIS A 121 8.28 20.64 -12.85
CA HIS A 121 8.03 20.79 -11.41
C HIS A 121 6.68 21.50 -11.15
N ILE A 122 6.46 22.67 -11.77
CA ILE A 122 5.29 23.52 -11.53
C ILE A 122 3.96 22.82 -11.88
N GLU A 123 3.95 21.88 -12.83
CA GLU A 123 2.73 21.15 -13.21
C GLU A 123 2.56 19.82 -12.47
N THR A 124 3.60 19.34 -11.79
CA THR A 124 3.59 18.05 -11.11
C THR A 124 2.82 18.17 -9.79
N PRO A 125 1.65 17.54 -9.63
CA PRO A 125 0.89 17.60 -8.40
C PRO A 125 1.57 16.79 -7.29
N VAL A 126 1.52 17.33 -6.07
CA VAL A 126 1.94 16.63 -4.86
C VAL A 126 0.79 16.53 -3.87
N TYR A 127 0.51 15.30 -3.43
CA TYR A 127 -0.53 14.95 -2.46
C TYR A 127 0.08 14.25 -1.26
N LEU A 128 -0.46 14.48 -0.07
CA LEU A 128 -0.22 13.61 1.09
C LEU A 128 -1.54 13.03 1.61
N GLY A 129 -1.60 11.70 1.64
CA GLY A 129 -2.69 10.94 2.24
C GLY A 129 -2.23 10.29 3.54
N ALA A 130 -2.75 10.75 4.66
CA ALA A 130 -2.49 10.13 5.96
C ALA A 130 -3.57 9.11 6.32
N THR A 131 -3.16 7.97 6.87
CA THR A 131 -4.04 6.82 7.11
C THR A 131 -4.40 6.65 8.59
N ALA A 132 -4.57 5.41 9.06
CA ALA A 132 -5.02 5.08 10.41
C ALA A 132 -4.18 5.71 11.54
N GLY A 133 -2.88 5.93 11.34
CA GLY A 133 -2.04 6.59 12.36
C GLY A 133 -2.52 8.00 12.71
N MET A 134 -2.91 8.77 11.70
CA MET A 134 -3.48 10.11 11.91
C MET A 134 -4.96 10.06 12.29
N ARG A 135 -5.72 9.04 11.86
CA ARG A 135 -7.08 8.80 12.39
C ARG A 135 -7.05 8.60 13.91
N LEU A 136 -6.12 7.79 14.42
CA LEU A 136 -5.91 7.59 15.86
C LEU A 136 -5.46 8.87 16.57
N LEU A 137 -4.51 9.62 16.00
CA LEU A 137 -4.09 10.88 16.60
C LEU A 137 -5.24 11.88 16.66
N LYS A 138 -6.06 11.99 15.60
CA LYS A 138 -7.24 12.86 15.57
C LYS A 138 -8.25 12.50 16.66
N MET A 139 -8.45 11.20 16.91
CA MET A 139 -9.33 10.72 17.98
C MET A 139 -8.80 11.05 19.38
N ASP A 140 -7.48 10.99 19.59
CA ASP A 140 -6.86 11.28 20.89
C ASP A 140 -6.69 12.78 21.14
N ASN A 141 -6.24 13.52 20.13
CA ASN A 141 -5.94 14.95 20.18
C ASN A 141 -6.07 15.58 18.78
N ASP A 142 -7.28 16.06 18.46
CA ASP A 142 -7.62 16.71 17.19
C ASP A 142 -6.74 17.95 16.89
N THR A 143 -6.39 18.73 17.91
CA THR A 143 -5.50 19.90 17.76
C THR A 143 -4.11 19.48 17.32
N ALA A 144 -3.50 18.48 17.99
CA ALA A 144 -2.19 17.98 17.59
C ALA A 144 -2.21 17.38 16.17
N SER A 145 -3.29 16.69 15.82
CA SER A 145 -3.49 16.18 14.46
C SER A 145 -3.50 17.30 13.41
N LYS A 146 -4.19 18.41 13.68
CA LYS A 146 -4.22 19.58 12.79
C LYS A 146 -2.84 20.22 12.64
N MET A 147 -2.16 20.47 13.76
CA MET A 147 -0.81 21.05 13.75
C MET A 147 0.21 20.19 12.98
N VAL A 148 0.08 18.86 13.02
CA VAL A 148 0.92 17.95 12.24
C VAL A 148 0.65 18.10 10.74
N LEU A 149 -0.62 18.18 10.32
CA LEU A 149 -0.97 18.39 8.91
C LEU A 149 -0.57 19.79 8.42
N GLU A 150 -0.75 20.83 9.23
CA GLU A 150 -0.31 22.19 8.94
C GLU A 150 1.21 22.24 8.72
N SER A 151 2.00 21.61 9.59
CA SER A 151 3.46 21.53 9.39
C SER A 151 3.85 20.81 8.10
N VAL A 152 3.08 19.80 7.69
CA VAL A 152 3.31 19.07 6.43
C VAL A 152 2.94 19.93 5.24
N GLU A 153 1.79 20.62 5.29
CA GLU A 153 1.34 21.56 4.26
C GLU A 153 2.37 22.66 4.03
N GLU A 154 2.76 23.38 5.09
CA GLU A 154 3.76 24.44 5.02
C GLU A 154 5.06 23.94 4.39
N PHE A 155 5.49 22.73 4.76
CA PHE A 155 6.71 22.14 4.22
C PHE A 155 6.59 21.81 2.73
N LEU A 156 5.51 21.15 2.31
CA LEU A 156 5.30 20.76 0.91
C LEU A 156 5.14 21.99 -0.01
N GLN A 157 4.56 23.08 0.50
CA GLN A 157 4.46 24.35 -0.23
C GLN A 157 5.82 25.03 -0.47
N THR A 158 6.89 24.64 0.23
CA THR A 158 8.24 25.16 -0.04
C THR A 158 8.93 24.54 -1.26
N TYR A 159 8.40 23.43 -1.79
CA TYR A 159 8.95 22.74 -2.96
C TYR A 159 8.32 23.26 -4.26
N PRO A 160 9.02 23.17 -5.42
CA PRO A 160 8.56 23.74 -6.68
C PRO A 160 7.43 22.92 -7.36
N PHE A 161 6.71 22.10 -6.60
CA PHE A 161 5.63 21.23 -7.09
C PHE A 161 4.26 21.89 -6.88
N ASN A 162 3.27 21.45 -7.65
CA ASN A 162 1.90 21.91 -7.48
C ASN A 162 1.26 21.23 -6.26
N TYR A 163 1.25 21.91 -5.10
CA TYR A 163 0.60 21.38 -3.91
C TYR A 163 -0.91 21.23 -4.09
N GLN A 164 -1.43 20.03 -3.80
CA GLN A 164 -2.85 19.71 -3.96
C GLN A 164 -3.56 19.37 -2.66
N GLY A 165 -2.83 19.24 -1.55
CA GLY A 165 -3.41 19.00 -0.23
C GLY A 165 -2.73 17.88 0.56
N ALA A 166 -2.70 18.05 1.87
CA ALA A 166 -2.37 17.05 2.86
C ALA A 166 -3.62 16.77 3.72
N ARG A 167 -4.14 15.53 3.69
CA ARG A 167 -5.36 15.19 4.42
C ARG A 167 -5.32 13.78 5.00
N ILE A 168 -6.19 13.55 5.99
CA ILE A 168 -6.47 12.21 6.48
C ILE A 168 -7.51 11.58 5.55
N ILE A 169 -7.15 10.48 4.89
CA ILE A 169 -8.08 9.75 4.03
C ILE A 169 -9.01 8.86 4.87
N THR A 170 -10.22 8.61 4.38
CA THR A 170 -11.13 7.69 5.04
C THR A 170 -10.63 6.26 4.89
N GLY A 171 -11.13 5.37 5.74
CA GLY A 171 -10.80 3.95 5.63
C GLY A 171 -11.30 3.32 4.32
N GLN A 172 -12.43 3.80 3.80
CA GLN A 172 -13.00 3.35 2.52
C GLN A 172 -12.13 3.79 1.34
N GLU A 173 -11.67 5.06 1.35
CA GLU A 173 -10.73 5.56 0.34
C GLU A 173 -9.43 4.77 0.34
N GLU A 174 -8.87 4.48 1.51
CA GLU A 174 -7.63 3.69 1.66
C GLU A 174 -7.78 2.28 1.06
N GLY A 175 -8.87 1.58 1.39
CA GLY A 175 -9.15 0.25 0.82
C GLY A 175 -9.40 0.29 -0.69
N ALA A 176 -10.18 1.26 -1.16
CA ALA A 176 -10.47 1.46 -2.57
C ALA A 176 -9.22 1.77 -3.40
N PHE A 177 -8.36 2.69 -2.96
CA PHE A 177 -7.11 2.99 -3.66
C PHE A 177 -6.16 1.78 -3.66
N GLY A 178 -6.14 1.00 -2.58
CA GLY A 178 -5.48 -0.30 -2.53
C GLY A 178 -5.98 -1.25 -3.63
N TRP A 179 -7.30 -1.40 -3.76
CA TRP A 179 -7.95 -2.22 -4.78
C TRP A 179 -7.67 -1.75 -6.21
N ILE A 180 -7.70 -0.44 -6.44
CA ILE A 180 -7.31 0.14 -7.73
C ILE A 180 -5.87 -0.24 -8.06
N THR A 181 -4.95 -0.13 -7.08
CA THR A 181 -3.54 -0.45 -7.31
C THR A 181 -3.33 -1.91 -7.68
N VAL A 182 -3.95 -2.84 -6.93
CA VAL A 182 -3.84 -4.29 -7.19
C VAL A 182 -4.33 -4.64 -8.60
N ASN A 183 -5.48 -4.11 -9.00
CA ASN A 183 -6.07 -4.40 -10.30
C ASN A 183 -5.37 -3.68 -11.45
N TYR A 184 -4.81 -2.50 -11.20
CA TYR A 184 -4.01 -1.76 -12.16
C TYR A 184 -2.70 -2.53 -12.47
N LEU A 185 -1.95 -2.92 -11.44
CA LEU A 185 -0.68 -3.65 -11.62
C LEU A 185 -0.87 -5.05 -12.22
N SER A 186 -2.03 -5.68 -11.98
CA SER A 186 -2.38 -6.99 -12.54
C SER A 186 -3.01 -6.90 -13.94
N ASP A 187 -3.15 -5.69 -14.47
CA ASP A 187 -3.78 -5.41 -15.76
C ASP A 187 -5.25 -5.88 -15.87
N ASN A 188 -5.95 -5.98 -14.74
CA ASN A 188 -7.30 -6.55 -14.67
C ASN A 188 -8.36 -5.60 -15.25
N PHE A 189 -8.12 -4.28 -15.21
CA PHE A 189 -9.06 -3.30 -15.77
C PHE A 189 -9.21 -3.38 -17.30
N ARG A 190 -8.26 -4.02 -17.98
CA ARG A 190 -8.29 -4.24 -19.45
C ARG A 190 -8.68 -5.67 -19.83
N LYS A 191 -8.79 -6.58 -18.86
CA LYS A 191 -9.12 -7.99 -19.08
C LYS A 191 -10.60 -8.24 -18.81
N ALA A 192 -11.20 -9.15 -19.58
CA ALA A 192 -12.55 -9.63 -19.32
C ALA A 192 -12.65 -10.59 -18.11
N SER A 193 -11.52 -10.93 -17.47
CA SER A 193 -11.44 -11.92 -16.39
C SER A 193 -11.92 -11.42 -15.02
N GLY A 194 -12.43 -10.19 -14.94
CA GLY A 194 -12.85 -9.58 -13.69
C GLY A 194 -11.68 -9.04 -12.86
N THR A 195 -12.01 -8.54 -11.68
CA THR A 195 -11.08 -7.88 -10.75
C THR A 195 -10.72 -8.77 -9.57
N MET A 196 -9.53 -8.56 -9.02
CA MET A 196 -9.12 -9.14 -7.75
C MET A 196 -9.62 -8.29 -6.59
N GLY A 197 -9.91 -8.92 -5.45
CA GLY A 197 -10.02 -8.25 -4.17
C GLY A 197 -8.65 -7.77 -3.67
N ALA A 198 -8.66 -6.94 -2.64
CA ALA A 198 -7.48 -6.31 -2.06
C ALA A 198 -7.53 -6.42 -0.54
N LEU A 199 -6.42 -6.87 0.04
CA LEU A 199 -6.22 -7.00 1.48
C LEU A 199 -5.01 -6.15 1.86
N ASP A 200 -5.23 -5.15 2.69
CA ASP A 200 -4.17 -4.28 3.21
C ASP A 200 -4.04 -4.48 4.72
N LEU A 201 -2.80 -4.56 5.20
CA LEU A 201 -2.49 -4.62 6.62
C LEU A 201 -1.39 -3.62 6.95
N GLY A 202 -1.78 -2.59 7.69
CA GLY A 202 -0.87 -1.62 8.28
C GLY A 202 -0.61 -1.87 9.76
N GLY A 203 0.08 -0.92 10.40
CA GLY A 203 0.30 -0.93 11.85
C GLY A 203 -0.96 -0.61 12.66
N ALA A 204 -1.86 0.24 12.14
CA ALA A 204 -3.01 0.77 12.87
C ALA A 204 -4.41 0.37 12.33
N SER A 205 -4.50 -0.13 11.10
CA SER A 205 -5.74 -0.71 10.55
C SER A 205 -5.42 -1.83 9.56
N THR A 206 -6.46 -2.57 9.20
CA THR A 206 -6.50 -3.47 8.05
C THR A 206 -7.73 -3.16 7.20
N GLN A 207 -7.64 -3.45 5.91
CA GLN A 207 -8.68 -3.21 4.93
C GLN A 207 -8.94 -4.48 4.13
N ILE A 208 -10.20 -4.65 3.76
CA ILE A 208 -10.64 -5.62 2.78
C ILE A 208 -11.53 -4.90 1.77
N THR A 209 -11.27 -5.09 0.48
CA THR A 209 -12.02 -4.42 -0.60
C THR A 209 -12.17 -5.35 -1.79
N PHE A 210 -13.39 -5.55 -2.30
CA PHE A 210 -13.64 -6.40 -3.46
C PHE A 210 -15.01 -6.09 -4.09
N VAL A 211 -15.19 -6.52 -5.34
CA VAL A 211 -16.51 -6.50 -6.00
C VAL A 211 -17.30 -7.72 -5.51
N SER A 212 -18.45 -7.50 -4.89
CA SER A 212 -19.33 -8.57 -4.41
C SER A 212 -20.31 -9.00 -5.51
N GLY A 213 -20.52 -10.31 -5.67
CA GLY A 213 -21.60 -10.85 -6.52
C GLY A 213 -23.01 -10.70 -5.91
N GLN A 214 -23.09 -10.30 -4.63
CA GLN A 214 -24.33 -10.12 -3.88
C GLN A 214 -24.60 -8.65 -3.57
N GLU A 215 -25.88 -8.31 -3.40
CA GLU A 215 -26.31 -6.97 -2.98
C GLU A 215 -25.75 -6.61 -1.60
N LEU A 216 -25.18 -5.41 -1.48
CA LEU A 216 -24.56 -4.95 -0.24
C LEU A 216 -25.63 -4.52 0.77
N GLN A 217 -25.68 -5.19 1.92
CA GLN A 217 -26.65 -4.91 2.97
C GLN A 217 -26.28 -3.70 3.85
N SER A 218 -25.07 -3.15 3.67
CA SER A 218 -24.59 -1.97 4.39
C SER A 218 -24.01 -0.95 3.39
N PRO A 219 -24.76 0.13 3.08
CA PRO A 219 -24.28 1.20 2.21
C PRO A 219 -23.00 1.88 2.72
N ASP A 220 -22.82 1.94 4.04
CA ASP A 220 -21.62 2.46 4.71
C ASP A 220 -20.36 1.61 4.43
N ASN A 221 -20.51 0.43 3.81
CA ASN A 221 -19.40 -0.42 3.39
C ASN A 221 -19.32 -0.53 1.87
N SER A 222 -19.91 0.44 1.16
CA SER A 222 -19.89 0.51 -0.29
C SER A 222 -19.19 1.77 -0.78
N ILE A 223 -18.55 1.69 -1.94
CA ILE A 223 -18.00 2.84 -2.65
C ILE A 223 -18.04 2.60 -4.16
N ASP A 224 -18.42 3.64 -4.90
CA ASP A 224 -18.59 3.58 -6.35
C ASP A 224 -17.47 4.32 -7.08
N PHE A 225 -16.95 3.70 -8.15
CA PHE A 225 -15.98 4.32 -9.04
C PHE A 225 -16.28 4.02 -10.49
N ARG A 226 -15.88 4.95 -11.37
CA ARG A 226 -15.83 4.72 -12.80
C ARG A 226 -14.38 4.70 -13.28
N LEU A 227 -13.91 3.55 -13.76
CA LEU A 227 -12.53 3.35 -14.22
C LEU A 227 -12.54 2.70 -15.61
N TYR A 228 -11.77 3.24 -16.55
CA TYR A 228 -11.69 2.74 -17.93
C TYR A 228 -13.06 2.57 -18.62
N GLY A 229 -14.02 3.44 -18.31
CA GLY A 229 -15.37 3.41 -18.86
C GLY A 229 -16.37 2.49 -18.14
N ASN A 230 -15.91 1.68 -17.20
CA ASN A 230 -16.74 0.74 -16.42
C ASN A 230 -17.06 1.27 -15.03
N ASP A 231 -18.28 1.05 -14.57
CA ASP A 231 -18.72 1.37 -13.21
C ASP A 231 -18.45 0.16 -12.29
N TYR A 232 -17.85 0.42 -11.13
CA TYR A 232 -17.50 -0.57 -10.13
C TYR A 232 -18.16 -0.22 -8.80
N HIS A 233 -19.00 -1.13 -8.30
CA HIS A 233 -19.59 -1.07 -6.97
C HIS A 233 -18.79 -1.96 -6.03
N LEU A 234 -17.97 -1.37 -5.16
CA LEU A 234 -17.05 -2.10 -4.29
C LEU A 234 -17.63 -2.24 -2.89
N TYR A 235 -17.52 -3.44 -2.32
CA TYR A 235 -17.49 -3.57 -0.87
C TYR A 235 -16.13 -3.10 -0.37
N THR A 236 -16.10 -2.25 0.66
CA THR A 236 -14.88 -1.83 1.33
C THR A 236 -15.12 -1.62 2.82
N HIS A 237 -14.21 -2.14 3.64
CA HIS A 237 -14.20 -1.86 5.05
C HIS A 237 -12.78 -1.68 5.58
N SER A 238 -12.61 -0.76 6.53
CA SER A 238 -11.36 -0.53 7.26
C SER A 238 -11.58 -0.74 8.74
N PHE A 239 -10.93 -1.75 9.29
CA PHE A 239 -10.95 -2.05 10.71
C PHE A 239 -9.87 -1.24 11.42
N LEU A 240 -10.21 -0.03 11.85
CA LEU A 240 -9.34 0.78 12.70
C LEU A 240 -9.06 0.04 14.01
N CYS A 241 -7.83 0.14 14.52
CA CYS A 241 -7.31 -0.65 15.65
C CYS A 241 -7.03 -2.13 15.38
N TYR A 242 -7.30 -2.61 14.15
CA TYR A 242 -6.96 -3.96 13.69
C TYR A 242 -5.74 -3.94 12.75
N GLY A 243 -4.84 -2.97 12.93
CA GLY A 243 -3.49 -3.10 12.37
C GLY A 243 -2.61 -3.91 13.32
N LYS A 244 -1.56 -4.56 12.80
CA LYS A 244 -0.77 -5.53 13.57
C LYS A 244 -0.19 -4.94 14.87
N ASP A 245 0.21 -3.65 14.86
CA ASP A 245 0.82 -3.00 16.02
C ASP A 245 -0.24 -2.72 17.10
N GLN A 246 -1.46 -2.39 16.69
CA GLN A 246 -2.57 -2.12 17.61
C GLN A 246 -3.17 -3.41 18.17
N VAL A 247 -3.30 -4.46 17.37
CA VAL A 247 -3.78 -5.77 17.86
C VAL A 247 -2.79 -6.38 18.83
N LEU A 248 -1.47 -6.19 18.62
CA LEU A 248 -0.48 -6.60 19.63
C LEU A 248 -0.79 -5.95 20.97
N LYS A 249 -0.96 -4.63 21.01
CA LYS A 249 -1.29 -3.90 22.24
C LYS A 249 -2.61 -4.37 22.86
N LEU A 250 -3.65 -4.60 22.06
CA LEU A 250 -4.95 -5.11 22.51
C LEU A 250 -4.83 -6.52 23.11
N SER A 251 -4.12 -7.42 22.43
CA SER A 251 -3.92 -8.80 22.91
C SER A 251 -3.13 -8.82 24.21
N LEU A 252 -2.08 -7.99 24.33
CA LEU A 252 -1.32 -7.86 25.57
C LEU A 252 -2.18 -7.33 26.72
N GLU A 253 -3.09 -6.37 26.46
CA GLU A 253 -3.97 -5.83 27.49
C GLU A 253 -4.97 -6.88 28.01
N GLN A 254 -5.52 -7.71 27.13
CA GLN A 254 -6.41 -8.81 27.50
C GLN A 254 -5.70 -9.95 28.24
N GLN A 255 -4.38 -10.07 28.11
CA GLN A 255 -3.57 -11.04 28.85
C GLN A 255 -3.26 -10.56 30.28
N LEU A 256 -3.31 -9.26 30.56
CA LEU A 256 -3.14 -8.73 31.91
C LEU A 256 -4.37 -9.04 32.78
N GLN A 257 -4.16 -9.84 33.84
CA GLN A 257 -5.20 -10.17 34.81
C GLN A 257 -5.64 -8.92 35.61
N PRO A 258 -6.93 -8.77 35.96
CA PRO A 258 -7.44 -7.53 36.55
C PRO A 258 -6.96 -7.20 37.98
N PHE A 259 -6.35 -8.14 38.71
CA PHE A 259 -6.31 -8.10 40.19
C PHE A 259 -4.94 -8.21 40.88
N ALA A 260 -3.80 -8.12 40.18
CA ALA A 260 -2.49 -8.17 40.83
C ALA A 260 -1.50 -7.15 40.26
N MET A 261 -1.79 -5.86 40.44
CA MET A 261 -0.82 -4.80 40.12
C MET A 261 0.05 -4.51 41.34
N THR A 262 1.05 -5.36 41.54
CA THR A 262 2.26 -5.01 42.30
C THR A 262 3.23 -4.26 41.38
N ASP A 263 4.28 -3.65 41.92
CA ASP A 263 5.28 -2.90 41.15
C ASP A 263 6.06 -3.77 40.12
N ASN A 264 5.89 -5.10 40.14
CA ASN A 264 6.62 -6.07 39.33
C ASN A 264 5.69 -6.92 38.44
N ILE A 265 5.03 -6.31 37.44
CA ILE A 265 4.21 -7.06 36.47
C ILE A 265 5.11 -7.91 35.55
N VAL A 266 4.84 -9.21 35.52
CA VAL A 266 5.40 -10.14 34.53
C VAL A 266 4.31 -10.48 33.51
N LEU A 267 4.55 -10.12 32.25
CA LEU A 267 3.69 -10.44 31.12
C LEU A 267 4.27 -11.66 30.41
N GLU A 268 3.71 -12.82 30.69
CA GLU A 268 4.05 -14.08 30.02
C GLU A 268 3.26 -14.19 28.72
N ASP A 269 3.97 -14.10 27.60
CA ASP A 269 3.37 -13.96 26.28
C ASP A 269 3.68 -15.17 25.39
N PRO A 270 2.66 -15.96 25.01
CA PRO A 270 2.84 -17.11 24.13
C PRO A 270 3.25 -16.72 22.70
N CYS A 271 3.04 -15.47 22.29
CA CYS A 271 3.33 -14.98 20.95
C CYS A 271 4.78 -14.51 20.73
N PHE A 272 5.62 -14.57 21.76
CA PHE A 272 7.05 -14.23 21.69
C PHE A 272 7.90 -15.46 21.95
N HIS A 273 9.07 -15.52 21.32
CA HIS A 273 9.97 -16.66 21.36
C HIS A 273 10.43 -17.02 22.78
N PRO A 274 10.67 -18.31 23.10
CA PRO A 274 11.20 -18.73 24.39
C PRO A 274 12.53 -18.03 24.68
N GLY A 275 12.67 -17.49 25.90
CA GLY A 275 13.87 -16.74 26.29
C GLY A 275 13.90 -15.28 25.85
N TYR A 276 12.88 -14.79 25.13
CA TYR A 276 12.65 -13.35 24.99
C TYR A 276 12.34 -12.77 26.37
N ASN A 277 13.10 -11.75 26.80
CA ASN A 277 12.95 -11.12 28.11
C ASN A 277 13.35 -9.64 28.01
N VAL A 278 12.37 -8.74 28.02
CA VAL A 278 12.61 -7.30 27.88
C VAL A 278 11.73 -6.53 28.86
N THR A 279 12.32 -5.54 29.54
CA THR A 279 11.57 -4.58 30.35
C THR A 279 11.04 -3.44 29.48
N LYS A 280 9.73 -3.19 29.52
CA LYS A 280 9.06 -2.12 28.77
C LYS A 280 8.36 -1.17 29.73
N SER A 281 8.23 0.11 29.34
CA SER A 281 7.37 1.04 30.08
C SER A 281 5.91 0.66 29.87
N PHE A 282 5.11 0.70 30.95
CA PHE A 282 3.68 0.42 30.87
C PHE A 282 3.00 1.39 29.89
N GLN A 283 3.34 2.67 29.96
CA GLN A 283 2.84 3.69 29.04
C GLN A 283 3.22 3.35 27.59
N SER A 284 4.47 2.99 27.28
CA SER A 284 4.84 2.74 25.88
C SER A 284 4.12 1.55 25.25
N VAL A 285 3.69 0.58 26.05
CA VAL A 285 2.92 -0.59 25.58
C VAL A 285 1.44 -0.23 25.42
N PHE A 286 0.84 0.43 26.40
CA PHE A 286 -0.61 0.62 26.46
C PHE A 286 -1.11 2.02 26.08
N ASP A 287 -0.22 2.93 25.71
CA ASP A 287 -0.58 4.25 25.17
C ASP A 287 -1.10 4.09 23.73
N SER A 288 -2.41 3.85 23.63
CA SER A 288 -3.15 3.82 22.38
C SER A 288 -4.62 4.14 22.61
N PRO A 289 -5.25 4.94 21.74
CA PRO A 289 -6.70 5.14 21.73
C PRO A 289 -7.50 3.85 21.51
N CYS A 290 -6.86 2.81 20.98
CA CYS A 290 -7.48 1.50 20.77
C CYS A 290 -7.71 0.73 22.07
N ILE A 291 -6.95 1.03 23.11
CA ILE A 291 -7.10 0.39 24.41
C ILE A 291 -8.06 1.22 25.25
N LYS A 292 -9.10 0.58 25.80
CA LYS A 292 -10.00 1.26 26.75
C LYS A 292 -9.19 1.75 27.94
N LYS A 293 -9.20 3.06 28.21
CA LYS A 293 -8.58 3.65 29.40
C LYS A 293 -9.31 3.14 30.65
N GLY A 294 -8.92 1.96 31.13
CA GLY A 294 -9.34 1.45 32.44
C GLY A 294 -8.64 2.24 33.54
N THR A 295 -9.19 2.21 34.75
CA THR A 295 -8.61 2.73 36.00
C THR A 295 -7.22 2.16 36.38
N ARG A 296 -6.63 1.33 35.51
CA ARG A 296 -5.39 0.53 35.64
C ARG A 296 -4.09 1.35 35.56
N GLN A 297 -4.16 2.68 35.48
CA GLN A 297 -3.10 3.49 34.86
C GLN A 297 -2.17 4.25 35.84
N LYS A 298 -2.43 4.26 37.15
CA LYS A 298 -1.79 5.25 38.04
C LYS A 298 -0.51 4.81 38.77
N THR A 299 -0.20 3.51 38.88
CA THR A 299 0.91 3.06 39.75
C THR A 299 2.03 2.30 39.05
N VAL A 300 1.75 1.60 37.94
CA VAL A 300 2.74 0.72 37.29
C VAL A 300 3.63 1.50 36.32
N GLN A 301 4.94 1.53 36.58
CA GLN A 301 5.91 2.22 35.73
C GLN A 301 6.50 1.31 34.64
N SER A 302 6.73 0.03 34.94
CA SER A 302 7.38 -0.91 34.03
C SER A 302 6.79 -2.32 34.11
N LEU A 303 6.91 -3.07 33.02
CA LEU A 303 6.52 -4.48 32.93
C LEU A 303 7.66 -5.30 32.32
N ARG A 304 7.85 -6.53 32.83
CA ARG A 304 8.79 -7.49 32.28
C ARG A 304 8.06 -8.43 31.31
N HIS A 305 8.40 -8.33 30.03
CA HIS A 305 7.77 -9.12 28.95
C HIS A 305 8.60 -10.38 28.69
N LEU A 306 8.02 -11.54 28.98
CA LEU A 306 8.64 -12.86 28.84
C LEU A 306 7.97 -13.62 27.69
N GLY A 307 8.74 -14.12 26.72
CA GLY A 307 8.23 -14.98 25.65
C GLY A 307 8.19 -16.46 26.06
N LEU A 308 7.06 -17.11 25.80
CA LEU A 308 6.85 -18.55 26.07
C LEU A 308 6.94 -19.43 24.81
N GLY A 309 6.71 -18.87 23.62
CA GLY A 309 6.77 -19.58 22.35
C GLY A 309 5.75 -20.71 22.18
N ASP A 310 4.47 -20.44 22.47
CA ASP A 310 3.39 -21.41 22.33
C ASP A 310 2.38 -20.91 21.30
N TRP A 311 2.50 -21.40 20.06
CA TRP A 311 1.65 -20.94 18.97
C TRP A 311 0.15 -21.18 19.22
N ASN A 312 -0.23 -22.29 19.86
CA ASN A 312 -1.64 -22.57 20.12
C ASN A 312 -2.23 -21.54 21.09
N LYS A 313 -1.53 -21.24 22.18
CA LYS A 313 -1.96 -20.20 23.13
C LYS A 313 -1.88 -18.81 22.53
N CYS A 314 -0.92 -18.56 21.64
CA CYS A 314 -0.84 -17.31 20.90
C CYS A 314 -2.07 -17.13 20.00
N HIS A 315 -2.44 -18.17 19.25
CA HIS A 315 -3.62 -18.21 18.41
C HIS A 315 -4.89 -17.91 19.23
N GLU A 316 -5.05 -18.55 20.39
CA GLU A 316 -6.17 -18.26 21.31
C GLU A 316 -6.15 -16.82 21.84
N ALA A 317 -4.97 -16.29 22.20
CA ALA A 317 -4.82 -14.91 22.67
C ALA A 317 -5.14 -13.86 21.60
N VAL A 318 -4.82 -14.15 20.33
CA VAL A 318 -5.17 -13.32 19.19
C VAL A 318 -6.67 -13.42 18.89
N ARG A 319 -7.22 -14.63 18.87
CA ARG A 319 -8.64 -14.88 18.56
C ARG A 319 -9.59 -14.13 19.50
N ARG A 320 -9.22 -13.96 20.78
CA ARG A 320 -9.98 -13.17 21.77
C ARG A 320 -10.15 -11.69 21.44
N VAL A 321 -9.34 -11.14 20.53
CA VAL A 321 -9.49 -9.74 20.09
C VAL A 321 -10.71 -9.57 19.17
N PHE A 322 -11.12 -10.62 18.46
CA PHE A 322 -12.27 -10.59 17.56
C PHE A 322 -13.56 -10.98 18.28
N ASN A 323 -14.62 -10.17 18.10
CA ASN A 323 -15.94 -10.50 18.63
C ASN A 323 -16.87 -11.02 17.53
N HIS A 324 -17.30 -12.28 17.64
CA HIS A 324 -18.24 -12.92 16.72
C HIS A 324 -19.63 -13.17 17.34
N THR A 325 -19.93 -12.65 18.53
CA THR A 325 -21.17 -12.99 19.25
C THR A 325 -22.42 -12.34 18.66
N TYR A 326 -22.26 -11.33 17.81
CA TYR A 326 -23.38 -10.56 17.24
C TYR A 326 -23.15 -10.26 15.76
N CYS A 327 -24.14 -10.55 14.93
CA CYS A 327 -24.21 -10.16 13.53
C CYS A 327 -25.65 -9.84 13.16
N ARG A 328 -25.91 -8.61 12.70
CA ARG A 328 -27.26 -8.16 12.29
C ARG A 328 -27.56 -8.37 10.80
N TYR A 329 -26.58 -8.87 10.06
CA TYR A 329 -26.62 -9.04 8.61
C TYR A 329 -26.62 -10.53 8.24
N SER A 330 -26.74 -10.87 6.96
CA SER A 330 -26.66 -12.27 6.50
C SER A 330 -25.32 -12.90 6.86
N THR A 331 -24.24 -12.13 6.70
CA THR A 331 -22.87 -12.53 7.01
C THR A 331 -22.11 -11.34 7.59
N CYS A 332 -21.25 -11.62 8.57
CA CYS A 332 -20.34 -10.65 9.14
C CYS A 332 -18.93 -11.22 9.16
N SER A 333 -17.95 -10.33 9.18
CA SER A 333 -16.58 -10.65 9.56
C SER A 333 -16.49 -10.80 11.08
N PHE A 334 -16.22 -9.70 11.78
CA PHE A 334 -16.18 -9.60 13.23
C PHE A 334 -16.72 -8.24 13.69
N ASN A 335 -17.00 -8.11 14.99
CA ASN A 335 -17.62 -6.96 15.64
C ASN A 335 -18.97 -6.54 15.04
N GLY A 336 -19.72 -7.50 14.46
CA GLY A 336 -21.00 -7.23 13.82
C GLY A 336 -20.91 -6.41 12.53
N ILE A 337 -19.74 -6.32 11.92
CA ILE A 337 -19.52 -5.62 10.64
C ILE A 337 -19.95 -6.53 9.49
N PHE A 338 -20.81 -6.00 8.62
CA PHE A 338 -21.23 -6.70 7.40
C PHE A 338 -20.01 -7.04 6.54
N GLN A 339 -19.95 -8.27 6.06
CA GLN A 339 -19.00 -8.68 5.03
C GLN A 339 -19.70 -9.68 4.11
N PRO A 340 -19.80 -9.43 2.79
CA PRO A 340 -20.21 -10.45 1.84
C PRO A 340 -19.27 -11.66 1.87
N PRO A 341 -19.72 -12.85 1.42
CA PRO A 341 -18.81 -13.97 1.19
C PRO A 341 -17.63 -13.55 0.32
N VAL A 342 -16.42 -13.97 0.69
CA VAL A 342 -15.22 -13.70 -0.10
C VAL A 342 -15.24 -14.53 -1.37
N GLU A 343 -15.17 -13.86 -2.52
CA GLU A 343 -15.27 -14.47 -3.85
C GLU A 343 -14.10 -14.01 -4.73
N GLY A 344 -13.61 -14.90 -5.58
CA GLY A 344 -12.48 -14.61 -6.48
C GLY A 344 -11.12 -14.59 -5.78
N ARG A 345 -10.12 -14.03 -6.49
CA ARG A 345 -8.73 -13.91 -6.01
C ARG A 345 -8.50 -12.58 -5.29
N PHE A 346 -7.59 -12.56 -4.32
CA PHE A 346 -7.26 -11.40 -3.52
C PHE A 346 -5.77 -11.11 -3.55
N GLY A 347 -5.38 -9.85 -3.78
CA GLY A 347 -4.02 -9.39 -3.57
C GLY A 347 -3.82 -8.89 -2.14
N ALA A 348 -2.98 -9.58 -1.36
CA ALA A 348 -2.61 -9.20 0.00
C ALA A 348 -1.24 -8.53 0.04
N PHE A 349 -1.19 -7.26 0.42
CA PHE A 349 0.03 -6.44 0.37
C PHE A 349 0.34 -5.77 1.72
N SER A 350 1.35 -4.90 1.74
CA SER A 350 1.86 -4.27 2.96
C SER A 350 2.36 -5.33 3.96
N ALA A 351 1.95 -5.26 5.23
CA ALA A 351 2.45 -6.18 6.24
C ALA A 351 2.05 -7.64 5.99
N TYR A 352 0.96 -7.91 5.25
CA TYR A 352 0.66 -9.27 4.79
C TYR A 352 1.84 -9.86 4.03
N PHE A 353 2.32 -9.17 2.99
CA PHE A 353 3.44 -9.63 2.20
C PHE A 353 4.73 -9.70 3.01
N PHE A 354 5.13 -8.62 3.71
CA PHE A 354 6.44 -8.59 4.36
C PHE A 354 6.59 -9.65 5.47
N VAL A 355 5.52 -9.92 6.23
CA VAL A 355 5.54 -10.94 7.28
C VAL A 355 5.53 -12.34 6.68
N MET A 356 4.60 -12.62 5.75
CA MET A 356 4.49 -13.95 5.15
C MET A 356 5.71 -14.30 4.30
N ASN A 357 6.28 -13.33 3.58
CA ASN A 357 7.51 -13.52 2.81
C ASN A 357 8.72 -13.76 3.70
N PHE A 358 8.87 -13.03 4.82
CA PHE A 358 9.98 -13.25 5.77
C PHE A 358 10.00 -14.69 6.30
N LEU A 359 8.82 -15.24 6.61
CA LEU A 359 8.66 -16.61 7.11
C LEU A 359 8.56 -17.67 6.01
N ASN A 360 8.66 -17.27 4.74
CA ASN A 360 8.48 -18.14 3.58
C ASN A 360 7.15 -18.91 3.64
N LEU A 361 6.05 -18.18 3.84
CA LEU A 361 4.67 -18.66 3.97
C LEU A 361 3.74 -18.24 2.83
N THR A 362 4.24 -17.53 1.81
CA THR A 362 3.43 -16.95 0.73
C THR A 362 2.82 -17.97 -0.23
N ASN A 363 3.39 -19.18 -0.33
CA ASN A 363 3.00 -20.22 -1.30
C ASN A 363 2.53 -21.53 -0.64
N TYR A 364 2.19 -21.48 0.65
CA TYR A 364 1.74 -22.65 1.40
C TYR A 364 0.23 -22.60 1.62
N ASP A 365 -0.41 -23.77 1.63
CA ASP A 365 -1.76 -23.90 2.15
C ASP A 365 -1.82 -23.55 3.64
N LEU A 366 -3.03 -23.34 4.14
CA LEU A 366 -3.28 -22.88 5.50
C LEU A 366 -2.67 -23.82 6.56
N ASP A 367 -2.79 -25.13 6.38
CA ASP A 367 -2.34 -26.11 7.37
C ASP A 367 -0.81 -26.20 7.42
N MET A 368 -0.14 -26.23 6.25
CA MET A 368 1.32 -26.15 6.17
C MET A 368 1.84 -24.82 6.73
N ALA A 369 1.14 -23.72 6.48
CA ALA A 369 1.52 -22.41 7.01
C ALA A 369 1.47 -22.40 8.55
N ARG A 370 0.41 -22.97 9.16
CA ARG A 370 0.30 -23.14 10.62
C ARG A 370 1.41 -24.00 11.19
N GLU A 371 1.70 -25.15 10.57
CA GLU A 371 2.76 -26.05 11.05
C GLU A 371 4.13 -25.37 11.06
N LYS A 372 4.46 -24.66 9.98
CA LYS A 372 5.72 -23.91 9.89
C LYS A 372 5.79 -22.79 10.92
N LEU A 373 4.70 -22.04 11.07
CA LEU A 373 4.63 -20.95 12.03
C LEU A 373 4.74 -21.46 13.47
N LYS A 374 4.13 -22.61 13.79
CA LYS A 374 4.28 -23.28 15.09
C LYS A 374 5.75 -23.57 15.39
N ARG A 375 6.50 -24.13 14.43
CA ARG A 375 7.93 -24.39 14.58
C ARG A 375 8.70 -23.09 14.83
N TYR A 376 8.45 -22.05 14.02
CA TYR A 376 9.09 -20.75 14.16
C TYR A 376 8.86 -20.14 15.56
N CYS A 377 7.62 -20.12 16.04
CA CYS A 377 7.27 -19.58 17.35
C CYS A 377 7.93 -20.32 18.52
N THR A 378 8.13 -21.63 18.40
CA THR A 378 8.79 -22.45 19.44
C THR A 378 10.32 -22.34 19.44
N THR A 379 10.93 -21.76 18.39
CA THR A 379 12.38 -21.60 18.31
C THR A 379 12.89 -20.59 19.35
N PRO A 380 13.91 -20.93 20.16
CA PRO A 380 14.48 -20.02 21.15
C PRO A 380 14.95 -18.67 20.59
N TRP A 381 14.78 -17.60 21.37
CA TRP A 381 15.08 -16.24 20.93
C TRP A 381 16.55 -16.01 20.54
N ASN A 382 17.48 -16.65 21.24
CA ASN A 382 18.91 -16.57 20.90
C ASN A 382 19.21 -17.17 19.52
N GLU A 383 18.56 -18.27 19.16
CA GLU A 383 18.72 -18.92 17.86
C GLU A 383 18.12 -18.07 16.74
N ILE A 384 16.91 -17.51 16.94
CA ILE A 384 16.28 -16.59 15.99
C ILE A 384 17.18 -15.38 15.69
N LYS A 385 17.82 -14.81 16.71
CA LYS A 385 18.77 -13.70 16.51
C LYS A 385 20.02 -14.11 15.73
N GLN A 386 20.52 -15.33 15.95
CA GLN A 386 21.68 -15.86 15.21
C GLN A 386 21.34 -16.17 13.75
N GLN A 387 20.12 -16.63 13.46
CA GLN A 387 19.64 -16.90 12.11
C GLN A 387 19.38 -15.62 11.30
N HIS A 388 19.08 -14.51 11.97
CA HIS A 388 18.69 -13.24 11.33
C HIS A 388 19.43 -12.00 11.86
N PRO A 389 20.78 -11.98 11.86
CA PRO A 389 21.58 -10.91 12.48
C PRO A 389 21.38 -9.52 11.84
N GLN A 390 20.96 -9.47 10.57
CA GLN A 390 20.70 -8.26 9.80
C GLN A 390 19.33 -7.61 10.09
N VAL A 391 18.43 -8.33 10.76
CA VAL A 391 17.06 -7.84 11.02
C VAL A 391 17.04 -7.12 12.36
N LYS A 392 16.52 -5.89 12.39
CA LYS A 392 16.39 -5.14 13.64
C LYS A 392 15.50 -5.92 14.62
N GLU A 393 15.99 -6.13 15.85
CA GLU A 393 15.33 -6.96 16.86
C GLU A 393 13.87 -6.58 17.09
N LYS A 394 13.52 -5.28 17.00
CA LYS A 394 12.14 -4.81 17.16
C LYS A 394 11.15 -5.45 16.16
N TYR A 395 11.59 -5.73 14.93
CA TYR A 395 10.75 -6.40 13.92
C TYR A 395 10.85 -7.91 14.09
N LEU A 396 12.06 -8.41 14.35
CA LEU A 396 12.33 -9.84 14.47
C LEU A 396 11.51 -10.49 15.61
N ALA A 397 11.38 -9.81 16.74
CA ALA A 397 10.63 -10.29 17.90
C ALA A 397 9.11 -10.38 17.65
N GLU A 398 8.59 -9.65 16.66
CA GLU A 398 7.14 -9.56 16.39
C GLU A 398 6.65 -10.53 15.32
N TYR A 399 7.51 -11.27 14.62
CA TYR A 399 7.07 -12.11 13.50
C TYR A 399 6.17 -13.28 13.92
N CYS A 400 6.43 -13.92 15.07
CA CYS A 400 5.56 -14.98 15.58
C CYS A 400 4.14 -14.45 15.84
N PHE A 401 4.03 -13.34 16.59
CA PHE A 401 2.75 -12.64 16.78
C PHE A 401 2.11 -12.23 15.45
N SER A 402 2.86 -11.52 14.59
CA SER A 402 2.33 -10.89 13.37
C SER A 402 1.79 -11.92 12.39
N ALA A 403 2.48 -13.05 12.22
CA ALA A 403 2.03 -14.12 11.33
C ALA A 403 0.86 -14.90 11.93
N THR A 404 0.85 -15.10 13.25
CA THR A 404 -0.31 -15.71 13.93
C THR A 404 -1.53 -14.82 13.75
N TYR A 405 -1.36 -13.51 13.91
CA TYR A 405 -2.39 -12.52 13.66
C TYR A 405 -2.90 -12.51 12.22
N ILE A 406 -2.00 -12.55 11.24
CA ILE A 406 -2.39 -12.61 9.81
C ILE A 406 -3.22 -13.86 9.53
N ILE A 407 -2.78 -15.03 9.98
CA ILE A 407 -3.52 -16.28 9.74
C ILE A 407 -4.89 -16.23 10.41
N THR A 408 -4.96 -15.83 11.69
CA THR A 408 -6.25 -15.72 12.41
C THR A 408 -7.16 -14.66 11.78
N LEU A 409 -6.65 -13.50 11.36
CA LEU A 409 -7.45 -12.47 10.71
C LEU A 409 -8.04 -12.95 9.38
N LEU A 410 -7.22 -13.60 8.55
CA LEU A 410 -7.68 -14.11 7.26
C LEU A 410 -8.73 -15.20 7.44
N GLU A 411 -8.48 -16.15 8.34
CA GLU A 411 -9.37 -17.29 8.56
C GLU A 411 -10.59 -16.92 9.42
N ASP A 412 -10.39 -16.58 10.68
CA ASP A 412 -11.48 -16.33 11.63
C ASP A 412 -12.16 -14.98 11.35
N GLY A 413 -11.40 -13.98 10.89
CA GLY A 413 -11.90 -12.63 10.65
C GLY A 413 -12.59 -12.46 9.30
N TYR A 414 -11.93 -12.88 8.21
CA TYR A 414 -12.39 -12.67 6.84
C TYR A 414 -12.96 -13.91 6.14
N ASN A 415 -12.94 -15.07 6.82
CA ASN A 415 -13.48 -16.33 6.33
C ASN A 415 -12.72 -16.92 5.11
N PHE A 416 -11.39 -16.73 5.08
CA PHE A 416 -10.48 -17.50 4.21
C PHE A 416 -10.10 -18.82 4.87
N THR A 417 -10.89 -19.86 4.57
CA THR A 417 -10.70 -21.23 5.08
C THR A 417 -9.76 -22.04 4.18
N SER A 418 -9.45 -23.29 4.54
CA SER A 418 -8.63 -24.18 3.71
C SER A 418 -9.16 -24.35 2.28
N GLY A 419 -10.47 -24.16 2.05
CA GLY A 419 -11.09 -24.29 0.72
C GLY A 419 -10.81 -23.13 -0.24
N ASN A 420 -10.48 -21.94 0.27
CA ASN A 420 -10.27 -20.73 -0.54
C ASN A 420 -8.98 -19.96 -0.19
N TRP A 421 -8.15 -20.48 0.73
CA TRP A 421 -6.86 -19.89 1.10
C TRP A 421 -5.94 -19.61 -0.10
N ASN A 422 -5.90 -20.55 -1.07
CA ASN A 422 -5.08 -20.43 -2.27
C ASN A 422 -5.56 -19.35 -3.26
N ASN A 423 -6.66 -18.67 -2.96
CA ASN A 423 -7.11 -17.51 -3.72
C ASN A 423 -6.39 -16.21 -3.28
N ILE A 424 -5.58 -16.25 -2.22
CA ILE A 424 -4.81 -15.11 -1.73
C ILE A 424 -3.42 -15.12 -2.38
N ASP A 425 -3.12 -14.07 -3.14
CA ASP A 425 -1.81 -13.77 -3.68
C ASP A 425 -1.12 -12.74 -2.78
N PHE A 426 0.00 -13.10 -2.15
CA PHE A 426 0.80 -12.15 -1.37
C PHE A 426 1.71 -11.32 -2.29
N ILE A 427 1.46 -10.02 -2.39
CA ILE A 427 2.07 -9.12 -3.39
C ILE A 427 2.92 -8.05 -2.71
N ARG A 428 4.16 -7.86 -3.20
CA ARG A 428 5.16 -6.97 -2.60
C ARG A 428 4.81 -5.48 -2.66
N LYS A 429 4.11 -5.05 -3.70
CA LYS A 429 4.12 -3.68 -4.25
C LYS A 429 5.52 -3.23 -4.68
#